data_AF-A0A7C2J1P8-F1
#
_entry.id   AF-A0A7C2J1P8-F1
#
_cell.length_a   1.000
_cell.length_b   1.000
_cell.length_c   1.000
_cell.angle_alpha   90.00
_cell.angle_beta   90.00
_cell.angle_gamma   90.00
#
_symmetry.space_group_name_H-M   'P 1'
#
loop_
_entity.id
_entity.type
_entity.pdbx_description
1 polymer ?
#
loop_
_entity_poly.entity_id
_entity_poly.type
_entity_poly.pdbx_seq_one_letter_code
_entity_poly.pdbx_strand_id
1 'polypeptide(L)'
;MKTQDALSLLIALEERVARVYFHFFRAFRDDPEVARCWWDMARDEYGHVGILKMVRDLVSPEAEAGQIGTRLWSLVDLVERCEQGAASADSLGRALELAFQIESSELNALAHRIVQSLRSELPEGAARPFAAEDQRCRRLVEAAG
;
A
#
# COMPACT_ATOMS: atom_id res chain seq x y z
N MET A 1 6.47 18.46 8.35
CA MET A 1 6.96 17.09 8.58
C MET A 1 8.00 16.83 7.51
N LYS A 2 9.16 16.30 7.90
CA LYS A 2 10.24 16.04 6.93
C LYS A 2 9.79 14.98 5.93
N THR A 3 10.31 15.06 4.71
CA THR A 3 10.01 14.07 3.67
C THR A 3 10.47 12.67 4.10
N GLN A 4 11.58 12.55 4.83
CA GLN A 4 12.04 11.29 5.40
C GLN A 4 11.05 10.69 6.41
N ASP A 5 10.42 11.51 7.25
CA ASP A 5 9.39 11.07 8.20
C ASP A 5 8.13 10.61 7.45
N ALA A 6 7.71 11.38 6.43
CA ALA A 6 6.57 11.05 5.58
C ALA A 6 6.77 9.70 4.86
N LEU A 7 7.97 9.49 4.29
CA LEU A 7 8.35 8.24 3.66
C LEU A 7 8.42 7.09 4.67
N SER A 8 8.92 7.32 5.87
CA SER A 8 8.97 6.30 6.94
C SER A 8 7.56 5.88 7.38
N LEU A 9 6.64 6.84 7.50
CA LEU A 9 5.24 6.54 7.79
C LEU A 9 4.58 5.77 6.64
N LEU A 10 4.81 6.17 5.39
CA LEU A 10 4.28 5.48 4.22
C LEU A 10 4.81 4.04 4.11
N ILE A 11 6.12 3.84 4.33
CA ILE A 11 6.73 2.51 4.40
C ILE A 11 6.02 1.64 5.45
N ALA A 12 5.77 2.19 6.63
CA ALA A 12 5.08 1.47 7.69
C ALA A 12 3.63 1.12 7.31
N LEU A 13 2.92 2.01 6.61
CA LEU A 13 1.56 1.75 6.14
C LEU A 13 1.54 0.63 5.09
N GLU A 14 2.43 0.68 4.10
CA GLU A 14 2.55 -0.35 3.05
C GLU A 14 2.91 -1.72 3.66
N GLU A 15 3.82 -1.77 4.64
CA GLU A 15 4.15 -3.01 5.35
C GLU A 15 2.96 -3.58 6.14
N ARG A 16 2.12 -2.72 6.70
CA ARG A 16 0.89 -3.11 7.41
C ARG A 16 -0.18 -3.64 6.45
N VAL A 17 -0.38 -2.96 5.32
CA VAL A 17 -1.28 -3.43 4.25
C VAL A 17 -0.84 -4.78 3.70
N ALA A 18 0.46 -4.97 3.44
CA ALA A 18 0.99 -6.27 3.01
C ALA A 18 0.67 -7.39 4.01
N ARG A 19 0.72 -7.09 5.32
CA ARG A 19 0.36 -8.05 6.37
C ARG A 19 -1.13 -8.38 6.36
N VAL A 20 -2.00 -7.40 6.08
CA VAL A 20 -3.44 -7.66 5.86
C VAL A 20 -3.64 -8.67 4.74
N TYR A 21 -2.97 -8.50 3.61
CA TYR A 21 -3.06 -9.45 2.49
C TYR A 21 -2.45 -10.82 2.83
N PHE A 22 -1.39 -10.89 3.65
CA PHE A 22 -0.91 -12.17 4.18
C PHE A 22 -1.89 -12.85 5.15
N HIS A 23 -2.70 -12.08 5.90
CA HIS A 23 -3.79 -12.66 6.69
C HIS A 23 -4.82 -13.32 5.76
N PHE A 24 -5.24 -12.63 4.69
CA PHE A 24 -6.18 -13.20 3.72
C PHE A 24 -5.60 -14.41 2.97
N PHE A 25 -4.35 -14.34 2.51
CA PHE A 25 -3.66 -15.50 1.91
C PHE A 25 -3.75 -16.74 2.80
N ARG A 26 -3.47 -16.59 4.10
CA ARG A 26 -3.53 -17.72 5.05
C ARG A 26 -4.95 -18.20 5.29
N ALA A 27 -5.93 -17.28 5.37
CA ALA A 27 -7.33 -17.61 5.61
C ALA A 27 -7.97 -18.38 4.43
N PHE A 28 -7.59 -18.05 3.20
CA PHE A 28 -8.16 -18.66 1.98
C PHE A 28 -7.22 -19.64 1.29
N ARG A 29 -6.22 -20.18 2.00
CA ARG A 29 -5.17 -21.05 1.43
C ARG A 29 -5.68 -22.30 0.70
N ASP A 30 -6.88 -22.76 1.04
CA ASP A 30 -7.48 -23.98 0.48
C ASP A 30 -8.18 -23.69 -0.86
N ASP A 31 -8.30 -22.42 -1.25
CA ASP A 31 -8.66 -21.95 -2.59
C ASP A 31 -7.41 -21.36 -3.28
N PRO A 32 -6.75 -22.10 -4.19
CA PRO A 32 -5.48 -21.68 -4.76
C PRO A 32 -5.54 -20.39 -5.58
N GLU A 33 -6.65 -20.10 -6.25
CA GLU A 33 -6.78 -18.90 -7.10
C GLU A 33 -6.95 -17.66 -6.22
N VAL A 34 -7.83 -17.74 -5.22
CA VAL A 34 -8.03 -16.67 -4.24
C VAL A 34 -6.76 -16.44 -3.41
N ALA A 35 -6.12 -17.50 -2.92
CA ALA A 35 -4.86 -17.39 -2.21
C ALA A 35 -3.78 -16.74 -3.09
N ARG A 36 -3.67 -17.13 -4.36
CA ARG A 36 -2.70 -16.54 -5.28
C ARG A 36 -2.93 -15.03 -5.46
N CYS A 37 -4.19 -14.60 -5.57
CA CYS A 37 -4.54 -13.19 -5.64
C CYS A 37 -3.99 -12.42 -4.43
N TRP A 38 -4.27 -12.88 -3.21
CA TRP A 38 -3.79 -12.25 -1.99
C TRP A 38 -2.26 -12.25 -1.86
N TRP A 39 -1.61 -13.33 -2.30
CA TRP A 39 -0.15 -13.40 -2.35
C TRP A 39 0.43 -12.32 -3.27
N ASP A 40 -0.10 -12.19 -4.49
CA ASP A 40 0.39 -11.22 -5.46
C ASP A 40 0.13 -9.78 -4.98
N MET A 41 -1.00 -9.51 -4.32
CA MET A 41 -1.25 -8.21 -3.68
C MET A 41 -0.21 -7.89 -2.59
N ALA A 42 0.04 -8.82 -1.65
CA ALA A 42 1.03 -8.62 -0.61
C ALA A 42 2.45 -8.41 -1.18
N ARG A 43 2.79 -9.13 -2.25
CA ARG A 43 4.06 -8.99 -2.96
C ARG A 43 4.22 -7.60 -3.54
N ASP A 44 3.18 -7.05 -4.15
CA ASP A 44 3.23 -5.71 -4.75
C ASP A 44 3.50 -4.64 -3.69
N GLU A 45 2.87 -4.74 -2.51
CA GLU A 45 3.14 -3.83 -1.39
C GLU A 45 4.56 -3.92 -0.87
N TYR A 46 5.13 -5.12 -0.75
CA TYR A 46 6.54 -5.24 -0.41
C TYR A 46 7.46 -4.68 -1.50
N GLY A 47 7.04 -4.74 -2.77
CA GLY A 47 7.69 -4.03 -3.87
C GLY A 47 7.71 -2.51 -3.63
N HIS A 48 6.56 -1.94 -3.28
CA HIS A 48 6.42 -0.53 -2.91
C HIS A 48 7.32 -0.15 -1.75
N VAL A 49 7.31 -0.94 -0.66
CA VAL A 49 8.18 -0.76 0.51
C VAL A 49 9.65 -0.69 0.11
N GLY A 50 10.10 -1.60 -0.77
CA GLY A 50 11.50 -1.61 -1.24
C GLY A 50 11.87 -0.32 -1.94
N ILE A 51 11.03 0.16 -2.85
CA ILE A 51 11.26 1.40 -3.59
C ILE A 51 11.23 2.60 -2.66
N LEU A 52 10.27 2.69 -1.74
CA LEU A 52 10.17 3.79 -0.79
C LEU A 52 11.37 3.87 0.13
N LYS A 53 11.94 2.72 0.55
CA LYS A 53 13.20 2.68 1.31
C LYS A 53 14.35 3.27 0.49
N MET A 54 14.48 2.90 -0.79
CA MET A 54 15.48 3.47 -1.69
C MET A 54 15.29 4.99 -1.87
N VAL A 55 14.05 5.46 -2.06
CA VAL A 55 13.73 6.89 -2.20
C VAL A 55 14.07 7.67 -0.92
N ARG A 56 13.73 7.12 0.25
CA ARG A 56 14.03 7.74 1.55
C ARG A 56 15.53 7.88 1.79
N ASP A 57 16.32 6.91 1.35
CA ASP A 57 17.77 6.95 1.54
C ASP A 57 18.45 7.94 0.55
N LEU A 58 17.75 8.38 -0.50
CA LEU A 58 18.24 9.34 -1.50
C LEU A 58 17.79 10.79 -1.25
N VAL A 59 16.72 11.00 -0.49
CA VAL A 59 16.15 12.35 -0.29
C VAL A 59 17.00 13.20 0.65
N SER A 60 17.14 14.49 0.33
CA SER A 60 17.77 15.48 1.21
C SER A 60 17.10 15.54 2.60
N PRO A 61 17.87 15.58 3.71
CA PRO A 61 17.32 15.75 5.06
C PRO A 61 16.53 17.05 5.26
N GLU A 62 16.81 18.07 4.44
CA GLU A 62 16.15 19.38 4.48
C GLU A 62 14.80 19.39 3.78
N ALA A 63 14.48 18.37 2.98
CA ALA A 63 13.24 18.29 2.21
C ALA A 63 11.99 18.23 3.11
N GLU A 64 10.97 19.01 2.74
CA GLU A 64 9.68 19.08 3.44
C GLU A 64 8.58 18.40 2.63
N ALA A 65 7.77 17.57 3.30
CA ALA A 65 6.67 16.83 2.66
C ALA A 65 5.45 17.70 2.32
N GLY A 66 5.44 18.98 2.74
CA GLY A 66 4.32 19.90 2.55
C GLY A 66 3.01 19.35 3.13
N GLN A 67 1.91 19.55 2.38
CA GLN A 67 0.56 19.11 2.79
C GLN A 67 0.36 17.60 2.75
N ILE A 68 1.25 16.83 2.09
CA ILE A 68 1.13 15.37 2.01
C ILE A 68 1.23 14.76 3.40
N GLY A 69 2.08 15.35 4.26
CA GLY A 69 2.31 14.84 5.60
C GLY A 69 1.05 14.79 6.47
N THR A 70 0.16 15.78 6.35
CA THR A 70 -1.09 15.83 7.13
C THR A 70 -2.08 14.76 6.68
N ARG A 71 -2.09 14.41 5.38
CA ARG A 71 -3.01 13.42 4.79
C ARG A 71 -2.61 11.98 5.09
N LEU A 72 -1.32 11.73 5.37
CA LEU A 72 -0.86 10.39 5.75
C LEU A 72 -1.46 9.93 7.09
N TRP A 73 -1.71 10.85 8.03
CA TRP A 73 -2.28 10.48 9.32
C TRP A 73 -3.68 9.88 9.22
N SER A 74 -4.54 10.36 8.31
CA SER A 74 -5.86 9.76 8.09
C SER A 74 -5.80 8.33 7.55
N LEU A 75 -4.69 7.93 6.92
CA LEU A 75 -4.49 6.56 6.44
C LEU A 75 -4.08 5.61 7.57
N VAL A 76 -3.46 6.11 8.64
CA VAL A 76 -3.08 5.30 9.81
C VAL A 76 -4.32 4.65 10.41
N ASP A 77 -5.36 5.45 10.68
CA ASP A 77 -6.59 4.95 11.28
C ASP A 77 -7.33 3.99 10.33
N LEU A 78 -7.28 4.24 9.02
CA LEU A 78 -7.89 3.35 8.02
C LEU A 78 -7.21 1.99 8.02
N VAL A 79 -5.88 1.97 7.93
CA VAL A 79 -5.10 0.73 7.92
C VAL A 79 -5.28 -0.03 9.22
N GLU A 80 -5.29 0.66 10.36
CA GLU A 80 -5.52 0.01 11.66
C GLU A 80 -6.89 -0.68 11.74
N ARG A 81 -7.96 -0.02 11.29
CA ARG A 81 -9.29 -0.65 11.24
C ARG A 81 -9.30 -1.86 10.30
N CYS A 82 -8.59 -1.78 9.17
CA CYS A 82 -8.52 -2.90 8.23
C CYS A 82 -7.73 -4.08 8.80
N GLU A 83 -6.62 -3.84 9.52
CA GLU A 83 -5.87 -4.87 10.22
C GLU A 83 -6.72 -5.58 11.28
N GLN A 84 -7.43 -4.81 12.10
CA GLN A 84 -8.34 -5.37 13.11
C GLN A 84 -9.45 -6.19 12.44
N GLY A 85 -10.04 -5.69 11.36
CA GLY A 85 -11.07 -6.40 10.61
C GLY A 85 -10.56 -7.67 9.93
N ALA A 86 -9.31 -7.67 9.45
CA ALA A 86 -8.69 -8.80 8.78
C ALA A 86 -8.41 -9.97 9.74
N ALA A 87 -8.08 -9.67 11.00
CA ALA A 87 -7.92 -10.69 12.03
C ALA A 87 -9.19 -11.51 12.30
N SER A 88 -10.37 -10.95 11.99
CA SER A 88 -11.67 -11.58 12.17
C SER A 88 -12.40 -11.89 10.85
N ALA A 89 -11.75 -11.75 9.68
CA ALA A 89 -12.40 -11.99 8.41
C ALA A 89 -12.61 -13.51 8.19
N ASP A 90 -13.87 -13.95 8.24
CA ASP A 90 -14.28 -15.36 8.13
C ASP A 90 -14.81 -15.73 6.73
N SER A 91 -14.92 -14.74 5.84
CA SER A 91 -15.53 -14.88 4.53
C SER A 91 -14.80 -14.05 3.48
N LEU A 92 -14.80 -14.55 2.24
CA LEU A 92 -14.15 -13.89 1.11
C LEU A 92 -14.76 -12.49 0.87
N GLY A 93 -16.08 -12.35 0.97
CA GLY A 93 -16.76 -11.07 0.82
C GLY A 93 -16.26 -10.01 1.81
N ARG A 94 -16.04 -10.37 3.07
CA ARG A 94 -15.50 -9.45 4.07
C ARG A 94 -14.05 -9.07 3.78
N ALA A 95 -13.23 -10.04 3.36
CA ALA A 95 -11.84 -9.78 2.98
C ALA A 95 -11.75 -8.83 1.76
N LEU A 96 -12.59 -9.06 0.74
CA LEU A 96 -12.70 -8.19 -0.43
C LEU A 96 -13.14 -6.76 -0.05
N GLU A 97 -14.14 -6.62 0.82
CA GLU A 97 -14.60 -5.29 1.28
C GLU A 97 -13.46 -4.50 1.95
N LEU A 98 -12.69 -5.15 2.84
CA LEU A 98 -11.54 -4.54 3.51
C LEU A 98 -10.43 -4.18 2.50
N ALA A 99 -10.15 -5.08 1.55
CA ALA A 99 -9.18 -4.81 0.49
C ALA A 99 -9.61 -3.64 -0.39
N PHE A 100 -10.89 -3.55 -0.78
CA PHE A 100 -11.42 -2.41 -1.52
C PHE A 100 -11.32 -1.11 -0.73
N GLN A 101 -11.55 -1.11 0.59
CA GLN A 101 -11.36 0.10 1.41
C GLN A 101 -9.90 0.59 1.40
N ILE A 102 -8.93 -0.32 1.40
CA ILE A 102 -7.51 0.02 1.27
C ILE A 102 -7.19 0.53 -0.13
N GLU A 103 -7.56 -0.21 -1.17
CA GLU A 103 -7.20 0.09 -2.57
C GLU A 103 -7.91 1.35 -3.11
N SER A 104 -9.10 1.67 -2.58
CA SER A 104 -9.80 2.92 -2.89
C SER A 104 -9.32 4.11 -2.05
N SER A 105 -8.44 3.88 -1.07
CA SER A 105 -7.87 4.95 -0.26
C SER A 105 -6.83 5.77 -1.02
N GLU A 106 -6.42 6.89 -0.45
CA GLU A 106 -5.38 7.72 -1.05
C GLU A 106 -3.95 7.18 -0.86
N LEU A 107 -3.76 5.98 -0.32
CA LEU A 107 -2.42 5.45 0.00
C LEU A 107 -1.48 5.49 -1.21
N ASN A 108 -1.88 4.82 -2.30
CA ASN A 108 -1.06 4.75 -3.50
C ASN A 108 -0.94 6.11 -4.21
N ALA A 109 -2.01 6.91 -4.23
CA ALA A 109 -1.98 8.27 -4.77
C ALA A 109 -1.02 9.19 -4.01
N LEU A 110 -0.96 9.10 -2.67
CA LEU A 110 0.00 9.86 -1.86
C LEU A 110 1.42 9.35 -2.05
N ALA A 111 1.63 8.02 -2.12
CA ALA A 111 2.93 7.43 -2.45
C ALA A 111 3.46 7.97 -3.78
N HIS A 112 2.65 7.91 -4.83
CA HIS A 112 2.99 8.44 -6.14
C HIS A 112 3.32 9.93 -6.09
N ARG A 113 2.52 10.75 -5.39
CA ARG A 113 2.75 12.20 -5.25
C ARG A 113 4.07 12.52 -4.53
N ILE A 114 4.40 11.81 -3.45
CA ILE A 114 5.69 12.02 -2.75
C ILE A 114 6.84 11.68 -3.69
N VAL A 115 6.84 10.49 -4.30
CA VAL A 115 7.92 10.07 -5.19
C VAL A 115 8.05 11.00 -6.40
N GLN A 116 6.93 11.45 -6.96
CA GLN A 116 6.91 12.39 -8.07
C GLN A 116 7.43 13.79 -7.69
N SER A 117 7.17 14.24 -6.46
CA SER A 117 7.72 15.51 -5.95
C SER A 117 9.26 15.48 -5.85
N LEU A 118 9.83 14.28 -5.70
CA LEU A 118 11.26 14.02 -5.59
C LEU A 118 11.91 13.64 -6.93
N ARG A 119 11.20 13.73 -8.05
CA ARG A 119 11.69 13.25 -9.36
C ARG A 119 13.05 13.82 -9.79
N SER A 120 13.42 15.01 -9.33
CA SER A 120 14.73 15.61 -9.63
C SER A 120 15.89 14.99 -8.88
N GLU A 121 15.60 14.26 -7.80
CA GLU A 121 16.58 13.57 -6.93
C GLU A 121 16.62 12.06 -7.21
N LEU A 122 15.73 11.55 -8.07
CA LEU A 122 15.54 10.11 -8.28
C LEU A 122 15.88 9.67 -9.71
N PRO A 123 16.28 8.39 -9.91
CA PRO A 123 16.43 7.81 -11.23
C PRO A 123 15.11 7.83 -12.03
N GLU A 124 15.23 7.91 -13.35
CA GLU A 124 14.08 7.88 -14.24
C GLU A 124 13.28 6.57 -14.05
N GLY A 125 11.96 6.70 -13.87
CA GLY A 125 11.06 5.56 -13.68
C GLY A 125 10.84 5.14 -12.22
N ALA A 126 11.48 5.78 -11.23
CA ALA A 126 11.28 5.46 -9.81
C ALA A 126 9.81 5.53 -9.34
N ALA A 127 8.99 6.38 -9.96
CA ALA A 127 7.56 6.53 -9.65
C ALA A 127 6.62 5.54 -10.36
N ARG A 128 7.11 4.77 -11.36
CA ARG A 128 6.27 3.87 -12.18
C ARG A 128 5.49 2.83 -11.36
N PRO A 129 6.07 2.20 -10.32
CA PRO A 129 5.37 1.15 -9.58
C PRO A 129 4.08 1.66 -8.90
N PHE A 130 4.02 2.93 -8.55
CA PHE A 130 2.86 3.57 -7.91
C PHE A 130 1.81 4.09 -8.90
N ALA A 131 2.00 3.92 -10.22
CA ALA A 131 1.10 4.49 -11.22
C ALA A 131 -0.05 3.55 -11.64
N ALA A 132 -0.09 2.32 -11.14
CA ALA A 132 -0.92 1.22 -11.69
C ALA A 132 -2.10 0.80 -10.79
N GLU A 133 -2.92 1.74 -10.33
CA GLU A 133 -4.08 1.47 -9.45
C GLU A 133 -5.12 0.54 -10.11
N ASP A 134 -5.36 0.69 -11.42
CA ASP A 134 -6.41 -0.04 -12.14
C ASP A 134 -6.27 -1.58 -12.11
N GLN A 135 -5.05 -2.10 -11.90
CA GLN A 135 -4.79 -3.54 -11.96
C GLN A 135 -5.15 -4.27 -10.65
N ARG A 136 -5.19 -3.56 -9.52
CA ARG A 136 -5.50 -4.16 -8.20
C ARG A 136 -6.99 -4.35 -8.00
N CYS A 137 -7.78 -3.31 -8.28
CA CYS A 137 -9.24 -3.41 -8.26
C CYS A 137 -9.76 -4.49 -9.23
N ARG A 138 -9.12 -4.63 -10.40
CA ARG A 138 -9.50 -5.68 -11.38
C ARG A 138 -9.25 -7.09 -10.84
N ARG A 139 -8.11 -7.34 -10.18
CA ARG A 139 -7.82 -8.61 -9.50
C ARG A 139 -8.82 -8.93 -8.40
N LEU A 140 -9.27 -7.93 -7.64
CA LEU A 140 -10.29 -8.11 -6.60
C LEU A 140 -11.66 -8.48 -7.19
N VAL A 141 -12.04 -7.87 -8.32
CA VAL A 141 -13.28 -8.21 -9.04
C VAL A 141 -13.19 -9.64 -9.59
N GLU A 142 -12.07 -10.00 -10.22
CA GLU A 142 -11.85 -11.36 -10.75
C GLU A 142 -11.87 -12.41 -9.62
N ALA A 143 -11.32 -12.10 -8.45
CA ALA A 143 -11.36 -12.98 -7.28
C ALA A 143 -12.76 -13.09 -6.64
N ALA A 144 -13.70 -12.20 -6.97
CA ALA A 144 -15.06 -12.21 -6.45
C ALA A 144 -16.02 -13.12 -7.25
N GLY A 145 -15.67 -13.50 -8.48
CA GLY A 145 -16.50 -14.28 -9.40
C GLY A 145 -17.11 -13.45 -10.52
#